data_AF-A0A939KW48-F1
#
_entry.id   AF-A0A939KW48-F1
#
_cell.length_a   1.000
_cell.length_b   1.000
_cell.length_c   1.000
_cell.angle_alpha   90.00
_cell.angle_beta   90.00
_cell.angle_gamma   90.00
#
_symmetry.space_group_name_H-M   'P 1'
#
loop_
_entity.id
_entity.type
_entity.pdbx_description
1 polymer ?
#
loop_
_entity_poly.entity_id
_entity_poly.type
_entity_poly.pdbx_seq_one_letter_code
_entity_poly.pdbx_strand_id
1 'polypeptide(L)'
;MNNYQKFELQLAEPWVWPGLEPPDDPLGELDDLEISLRKFCFECNHKVAIRIAGEVKYIFLDPDIILILNELPEKISQLASGEKIELDFPESWMIIEFVPAEGEVSCTLRKFGDRCQQIQFILDLPQVLGVLKSFLDTVIQMARDRGYISHPAPLAISLMARPSNPKAFS
;
A
#
# COMPACT_ATOMS: atom_id res chain seq x y z
N MET A 1 19.23 -12.59 18.81
CA MET A 1 18.10 -12.76 17.87
C MET A 1 17.13 -11.66 18.18
N ASN A 2 17.01 -10.67 17.28
CA ASN A 2 15.98 -9.64 17.43
C ASN A 2 14.63 -10.29 17.11
N ASN A 3 13.69 -10.23 18.04
CA ASN A 3 12.35 -10.80 17.88
C ASN A 3 11.49 -9.80 17.10
N TYR A 4 11.74 -9.66 15.79
CA TYR A 4 10.90 -8.86 14.92
C TYR A 4 9.51 -9.46 14.80
N GLN A 5 8.50 -8.60 14.88
CA GLN A 5 7.12 -9.00 14.66
C GLN A 5 6.84 -9.11 13.15
N LYS A 6 5.95 -10.03 12.78
CA LYS A 6 5.62 -10.29 11.38
C LYS A 6 4.65 -9.24 10.84
N PHE A 7 4.96 -8.69 9.67
CA PHE A 7 4.06 -7.90 8.84
C PHE A 7 3.72 -8.66 7.55
N GLU A 8 2.44 -8.65 7.17
CA GLU A 8 1.96 -9.23 5.90
C GLU A 8 0.81 -8.40 5.33
N LEU A 9 0.75 -8.34 4.00
CA LEU A 9 -0.34 -7.75 3.23
C LEU A 9 -0.70 -8.73 2.11
N GLN A 10 -1.92 -9.25 2.12
CA GLN A 10 -2.32 -10.35 1.23
C GLN A 10 -3.72 -10.13 0.68
N LEU A 11 -3.88 -10.31 -0.62
CA LEU A 11 -5.21 -10.45 -1.23
C LEU A 11 -5.89 -11.72 -0.69
N ALA A 12 -7.17 -11.58 -0.38
CA ALA A 12 -8.02 -12.65 0.11
C ALA A 12 -9.16 -12.89 -0.89
N GLU A 13 -10.34 -13.28 -0.42
CA GLU A 13 -11.49 -13.55 -1.28
C GLU A 13 -11.95 -12.33 -2.11
N PRO A 14 -12.41 -12.52 -3.37
CA PRO A 14 -13.11 -11.50 -4.13
C PRO A 14 -14.33 -10.99 -3.36
N TRP A 15 -14.59 -9.70 -3.46
CA TRP A 15 -15.76 -9.07 -2.83
C TRP A 15 -16.30 -7.98 -3.73
N VAL A 16 -17.50 -8.14 -4.27
CA VAL A 16 -18.16 -7.12 -5.09
C VAL A 16 -19.46 -6.72 -4.41
N TRP A 17 -19.66 -5.42 -4.18
CA TRP A 17 -20.91 -4.92 -3.64
C TRP A 17 -21.98 -4.88 -4.75
N PRO A 18 -23.10 -5.60 -4.62
CA PRO A 18 -24.13 -5.60 -5.64
C PRO A 18 -24.88 -4.26 -5.69
N GLY A 19 -25.02 -3.70 -6.90
CA GLY A 19 -25.83 -2.50 -7.13
C GLY A 19 -25.08 -1.16 -7.01
N LEU A 20 -23.75 -1.18 -6.95
CA LEU A 20 -22.94 0.02 -7.21
C LEU A 20 -22.63 0.12 -8.71
N GLU A 21 -22.55 1.35 -9.21
CA GLU A 21 -22.07 1.63 -10.56
C GLU A 21 -20.55 1.79 -10.55
N PRO A 22 -19.85 1.37 -11.63
CA PRO A 22 -18.43 1.61 -11.75
C PRO A 22 -18.07 3.10 -11.60
N PRO A 23 -16.89 3.40 -11.07
CA PRO A 23 -16.44 4.79 -10.97
C PRO A 23 -16.38 5.43 -12.37
N ASP A 24 -16.96 6.62 -12.46
CA ASP A 24 -16.90 7.49 -13.64
C ASP A 24 -16.11 8.76 -13.31
N ASP A 25 -15.59 9.43 -14.34
CA ASP A 25 -14.89 10.71 -14.21
C ASP A 25 -15.58 11.79 -15.06
N PRO A 26 -16.76 12.27 -14.63
CA PRO A 26 -17.54 13.23 -15.40
C PRO A 26 -16.86 14.60 -15.51
N LEU A 27 -15.89 14.90 -14.63
CA LEU A 27 -15.15 16.17 -14.62
C LEU A 27 -13.84 16.08 -15.43
N GLY A 28 -13.36 14.86 -15.72
CA GLY A 28 -12.10 14.65 -16.44
C GLY A 28 -10.88 15.06 -15.62
N GLU A 29 -10.96 14.96 -14.30
CA GLU A 29 -9.88 15.36 -13.38
C GLU A 29 -8.84 14.26 -13.20
N LEU A 30 -9.20 13.01 -13.52
CA LEU A 30 -8.34 11.85 -13.32
C LEU A 30 -7.57 11.56 -14.61
N ASP A 31 -6.30 11.18 -14.47
CA ASP A 31 -5.57 10.67 -15.61
C ASP A 31 -6.04 9.25 -16.01
N ASP A 32 -5.68 8.82 -17.22
CA ASP A 32 -6.07 7.52 -17.78
C ASP A 32 -5.68 6.34 -16.88
N LEU A 33 -4.54 6.44 -16.17
CA LEU A 33 -4.07 5.39 -15.29
C LEU A 33 -4.92 5.36 -14.01
N GLU A 34 -5.21 6.51 -13.43
CA GLU A 34 -6.00 6.65 -12.22
C GLU A 34 -7.43 6.15 -12.42
N ILE A 35 -8.13 6.58 -13.48
CA ILE A 35 -9.49 6.08 -13.75
C ILE A 35 -9.48 4.57 -14.04
N SER A 36 -8.45 4.06 -14.72
CA SER A 36 -8.32 2.63 -15.00
C SER A 36 -8.07 1.80 -13.74
N LEU A 37 -7.24 2.30 -12.82
CA LEU A 37 -6.99 1.68 -11.52
C LEU A 37 -8.24 1.71 -10.63
N ARG A 38 -9.01 2.80 -10.64
CA ARG A 38 -10.29 2.89 -9.93
C ARG A 38 -11.28 1.86 -10.44
N LYS A 39 -11.45 1.76 -11.77
CA LYS A 39 -12.31 0.74 -12.40
C LYS A 39 -11.84 -0.67 -12.07
N PHE A 40 -10.53 -0.94 -12.11
CA PHE A 40 -9.96 -2.22 -11.69
C PHE A 40 -10.29 -2.54 -10.23
N CYS A 41 -10.00 -1.63 -9.30
CA CYS A 41 -10.24 -1.86 -7.87
C CYS A 41 -11.73 -2.08 -7.57
N PHE A 42 -12.63 -1.45 -8.32
CA PHE A 42 -14.08 -1.63 -8.20
C PHE A 42 -14.57 -2.97 -8.80
N GLU A 43 -14.26 -3.23 -10.07
CA GLU A 43 -14.79 -4.40 -10.81
C GLU A 43 -14.11 -5.71 -10.39
N CYS A 44 -12.83 -5.63 -10.03
CA CYS A 44 -12.04 -6.73 -9.50
C CYS A 44 -11.80 -6.56 -8.00
N ASN A 45 -12.78 -6.02 -7.25
CA ASN A 45 -12.61 -5.77 -5.83
C ASN A 45 -12.32 -7.08 -5.05
N HIS A 46 -11.35 -7.00 -4.14
CA HIS A 46 -10.91 -8.08 -3.28
C HIS A 46 -10.75 -7.55 -1.87
N LYS A 47 -11.04 -8.42 -0.91
CA LYS A 47 -10.62 -8.20 0.46
C LYS A 47 -9.10 -8.29 0.56
N VAL A 48 -8.49 -7.46 1.38
CA VAL A 48 -7.06 -7.44 1.66
C VAL A 48 -6.85 -7.65 3.15
N ALA A 49 -6.11 -8.70 3.50
CA ALA A 49 -5.72 -8.98 4.88
C ALA A 49 -4.42 -8.25 5.21
N ILE A 50 -4.48 -7.33 6.18
CA ILE A 50 -3.34 -6.75 6.86
C ILE A 50 -3.07 -7.55 8.13
N ARG A 51 -1.87 -8.10 8.27
CA ARG A 51 -1.44 -8.80 9.49
C ARG A 51 -0.22 -8.10 10.09
N ILE A 52 -0.33 -7.68 11.35
CA ILE A 52 0.77 -7.03 12.08
C ILE A 52 0.87 -7.68 13.46
N ALA A 53 1.96 -8.37 13.75
CA ALA A 53 2.22 -8.99 15.06
C ALA A 53 1.09 -9.90 15.60
N GLY A 54 0.33 -10.54 14.71
CA GLY A 54 -0.82 -11.39 15.06
C GLY A 54 -2.18 -10.67 15.04
N GLU A 55 -2.21 -9.34 15.01
CA GLU A 55 -3.42 -8.57 14.70
C GLU A 55 -3.79 -8.76 13.24
N VAL A 56 -5.08 -8.97 12.96
CA VAL A 56 -5.60 -9.12 11.59
C VAL A 56 -6.66 -8.07 11.35
N LYS A 57 -6.52 -7.33 10.24
CA LYS A 57 -7.52 -6.41 9.72
C LYS A 57 -7.79 -6.70 8.27
N TYR A 58 -9.02 -6.46 7.88
CA TYR A 58 -9.48 -6.65 6.51
C TYR A 58 -9.94 -5.30 5.98
N ILE A 59 -9.35 -4.91 4.87
CA ILE A 59 -9.73 -3.75 4.06
C ILE A 59 -10.07 -4.24 2.65
N PHE A 60 -10.35 -3.35 1.71
CA PHE A 60 -10.74 -3.74 0.35
C PHE A 60 -9.94 -2.99 -0.71
N LEU A 61 -9.85 -3.55 -1.92
CA LEU A 61 -9.25 -2.84 -3.05
C LEU A 61 -9.97 -1.52 -3.31
N ASP A 62 -11.29 -1.56 -3.29
CA ASP A 62 -12.19 -0.42 -3.23
C ASP A 62 -13.08 -0.58 -1.99
N PRO A 63 -13.14 0.40 -1.06
CA PRO A 63 -12.70 1.78 -1.23
C PRO A 63 -11.34 2.13 -0.59
N ASP A 64 -10.65 1.21 0.09
CA ASP A 64 -9.46 1.56 0.89
C ASP A 64 -8.17 1.64 0.06
N ILE A 65 -7.75 0.54 -0.59
CA ILE A 65 -6.43 0.48 -1.26
C ILE A 65 -6.35 1.49 -2.40
N ILE A 66 -7.43 1.72 -3.13
CA ILE A 66 -7.47 2.65 -4.25
C ILE A 66 -7.03 4.06 -3.85
N LEU A 67 -7.29 4.49 -2.61
CA LEU A 67 -6.93 5.81 -2.11
C LEU A 67 -5.42 5.97 -1.91
N ILE A 68 -4.70 4.88 -1.65
CA ILE A 68 -3.25 4.91 -1.43
C ILE A 68 -2.45 4.36 -2.63
N LEU A 69 -3.11 3.72 -3.60
CA LEU A 69 -2.43 2.92 -4.62
C LEU A 69 -1.49 3.77 -5.50
N ASN A 70 -1.89 5.00 -5.82
CA ASN A 70 -1.10 5.92 -6.64
C ASN A 70 0.13 6.47 -5.89
N GLU A 71 0.01 6.70 -4.58
CA GLU A 71 1.10 7.24 -3.75
C GLU A 71 2.00 6.15 -3.15
N LEU A 72 1.55 4.88 -3.13
CA LEU A 72 2.27 3.76 -2.52
C LEU A 72 3.71 3.58 -3.05
N PRO A 73 4.01 3.68 -4.36
CA PRO A 73 5.39 3.58 -4.84
C PRO A 73 6.30 4.68 -4.26
N GLU A 74 5.80 5.91 -4.16
CA GLU A 74 6.54 7.02 -3.57
C GLU A 74 6.77 6.79 -2.08
N LYS A 75 5.74 6.38 -1.34
CA LYS A 75 5.87 6.03 0.08
C LYS A 75 6.87 4.89 0.31
N ILE A 76 6.89 3.88 -0.55
CA ILE A 76 7.88 2.79 -0.46
C ILE A 76 9.30 3.36 -0.61
N SER A 77 9.51 4.28 -1.55
CA SER A 77 10.80 4.95 -1.76
C SER A 77 11.19 5.83 -0.58
N GLN A 78 10.25 6.60 -0.03
CA GLN A 78 10.43 7.42 1.18
C GLN A 78 10.80 6.56 2.40
N LEU A 79 10.08 5.46 2.63
CA LEU A 79 10.40 4.55 3.72
C LEU A 79 11.80 3.94 3.55
N ALA A 80 12.20 3.61 2.32
CA ALA A 80 13.53 3.09 2.01
C ALA A 80 14.64 4.14 2.19
N SER A 81 14.35 5.43 2.03
CA SER A 81 15.29 6.54 2.29
C SER A 81 15.39 6.95 3.76
N GLY A 82 14.60 6.32 4.65
CA GLY A 82 14.59 6.62 6.08
C GLY A 82 13.56 7.67 6.50
N GLU A 83 12.58 7.95 5.64
CA GLU A 83 11.49 8.87 5.95
C GLU A 83 10.30 8.13 6.58
N LYS A 84 9.58 8.85 7.46
CA LYS A 84 8.32 8.37 8.01
C LYS A 84 7.27 8.36 6.90
N ILE A 85 6.47 7.30 6.84
CA ILE A 85 5.29 7.24 5.98
C ILE A 85 4.04 6.87 6.76
N GLU A 86 2.88 7.24 6.22
CA GLU A 86 1.56 6.85 6.73
C GLU A 86 0.73 6.25 5.59
N LEU A 87 0.10 5.10 5.85
CA LEU A 87 -0.95 4.52 5.02
C LEU A 87 -2.29 4.80 5.69
N ASP A 88 -3.11 5.63 5.07
CA ASP A 88 -4.43 6.02 5.57
C ASP A 88 -5.53 5.22 4.87
N PHE A 89 -6.40 4.61 5.66
CA PHE A 89 -7.54 3.81 5.24
C PHE A 89 -8.79 4.42 5.90
N PRO A 90 -9.31 5.53 5.35
CA PRO A 90 -10.36 6.31 6.01
C PRO A 90 -11.69 5.54 6.10
N GLU A 91 -12.01 4.72 5.09
CA GLU A 91 -13.24 3.92 5.05
C GLU A 91 -13.20 2.76 6.05
N SER A 92 -12.00 2.25 6.32
CA SER A 92 -11.74 1.30 7.41
C SER A 92 -11.37 1.97 8.75
N TRP A 93 -11.45 3.29 8.85
CA TRP A 93 -11.11 4.08 10.04
C TRP A 93 -9.77 3.67 10.67
N MET A 94 -8.73 3.60 9.85
CA MET A 94 -7.44 3.03 10.26
C MET A 94 -6.27 3.77 9.62
N ILE A 95 -5.22 4.01 10.40
CA ILE A 95 -3.94 4.51 9.87
C ILE A 95 -2.82 3.59 10.34
N ILE A 96 -1.90 3.27 9.43
CA ILE A 96 -0.64 2.58 9.74
C ILE A 96 0.51 3.54 9.51
N GLU A 97 1.22 3.89 10.56
CA GLU A 97 2.41 4.73 10.51
C GLU A 97 3.66 3.85 10.59
N PHE A 98 4.64 4.12 9.73
CA PHE A 98 5.95 3.48 9.74
C PHE A 98 7.04 4.53 9.94
N VAL A 99 7.82 4.38 11.01
CA VAL A 99 8.97 5.24 11.32
C VAL A 99 10.24 4.39 11.28
N PRO A 100 11.10 4.52 10.25
CA PRO A 100 12.31 3.72 10.13
C PRO A 100 13.41 4.19 11.10
N ALA A 101 14.14 3.24 11.68
CA ALA A 101 15.31 3.49 12.52
C ALA A 101 16.27 2.31 12.45
N GLU A 102 17.50 2.53 11.95
CA GLU A 102 18.62 1.56 12.00
C GLU A 102 18.28 0.11 11.57
N GLY A 103 17.55 -0.06 10.46
CA GLY A 103 17.15 -1.37 9.94
C GLY A 103 15.85 -1.93 10.53
N GLU A 104 15.25 -1.22 11.48
CA GLU A 104 13.95 -1.52 12.07
C GLU A 104 12.91 -0.49 11.65
N VAL A 105 11.64 -0.79 11.91
CA VAL A 105 10.53 0.13 11.75
C VAL A 105 9.68 0.11 13.00
N SER A 106 9.56 1.25 13.66
CA SER A 106 8.51 1.49 14.65
C SER A 106 7.20 1.65 13.89
N CYS A 107 6.30 0.70 14.08
CA CYS A 107 5.01 0.67 13.41
C CYS A 107 3.91 1.00 14.41
N THR A 108 3.12 2.03 14.12
CA THR A 108 1.95 2.39 14.91
C THR A 108 0.68 2.08 14.11
N LEU A 109 -0.16 1.19 14.63
CA LEU A 109 -1.50 0.95 14.13
C LEU A 109 -2.50 1.77 14.94
N ARG A 110 -3.13 2.76 14.29
CA ARG A 110 -4.23 3.56 14.84
C ARG A 110 -5.56 3.05 14.28
N LYS A 111 -6.52 2.80 15.17
CA LYS A 111 -7.90 2.41 14.83
C LYS A 111 -8.85 3.44 15.43
N PHE A 112 -9.77 3.96 14.63
CA PHE A 112 -10.77 4.94 15.04
C PHE A 112 -12.17 4.29 15.13
N GLY A 113 -13.09 4.94 15.85
CA GLY A 113 -14.40 4.41 16.23
C GLY A 113 -14.83 4.96 17.59
N ASP A 114 -15.55 4.18 18.39
CA ASP A 114 -16.01 4.58 19.74
C ASP A 114 -14.86 5.00 20.68
N ARG A 115 -13.68 4.41 20.48
CA ARG A 115 -12.44 4.79 21.16
C ARG A 115 -11.28 4.71 20.19
N CYS A 116 -10.41 5.71 20.21
CA CYS A 116 -9.14 5.65 19.51
C CYS A 116 -8.25 4.59 20.19
N GLN A 117 -7.79 3.61 19.41
CA GLN A 117 -6.84 2.61 19.86
C GLN A 117 -5.54 2.79 19.09
N GLN A 118 -4.43 2.77 19.82
CA GLN A 118 -3.09 2.85 19.26
C GLN A 118 -2.29 1.64 19.74
N ILE A 119 -1.74 0.88 18.81
CA ILE A 119 -0.94 -0.30 19.08
C ILE A 119 0.42 -0.12 18.39
N GLN A 120 1.51 -0.37 19.13
CA GLN A 120 2.87 -0.21 18.63
C GLN A 120 3.56 -1.55 18.46
N PHE A 121 4.34 -1.65 17.40
CA PHE A 121 5.06 -2.84 16.97
C PHE A 121 6.47 -2.47 16.52
N ILE A 122 7.40 -3.41 16.62
CA ILE A 122 8.74 -3.29 16.05
C ILE A 122 8.87 -4.33 14.93
N LEU A 123 9.09 -3.84 13.72
CA LEU A 123 9.18 -4.63 12.49
C LEU A 123 10.58 -4.56 11.89
N ASP A 124 10.92 -5.54 11.06
CA ASP A 124 12.12 -5.55 10.25
C ASP A 124 11.91 -4.68 8.99
N LEU A 125 12.78 -3.69 8.73
CA LEU A 125 12.64 -2.78 7.59
C LEU A 125 12.68 -3.51 6.23
N PRO A 126 13.64 -4.44 5.97
CA PRO A 126 13.63 -5.26 4.76
C PRO A 126 12.31 -6.02 4.56
N GLN A 127 11.73 -6.60 5.62
CA GLN A 127 10.43 -7.25 5.56
C GLN A 127 9.33 -6.28 5.14
N VAL A 128 9.23 -5.12 5.78
CA VAL A 128 8.18 -4.13 5.48
C VAL A 128 8.24 -3.70 4.02
N LEU A 129 9.43 -3.31 3.55
CA LEU A 129 9.64 -2.91 2.16
C LEU A 129 9.31 -4.06 1.19
N GLY A 130 9.71 -5.29 1.51
CA GLY A 130 9.43 -6.47 0.70
C GLY A 130 7.93 -6.75 0.57
N VAL A 131 7.19 -6.64 1.66
CA VAL A 131 5.73 -6.85 1.69
C VAL A 131 5.00 -5.77 0.89
N LEU A 132 5.32 -4.49 1.10
CA LEU A 132 4.67 -3.39 0.37
C LEU A 132 4.93 -3.47 -1.14
N LYS A 133 6.17 -3.74 -1.54
CA LYS A 133 6.55 -3.92 -2.95
C LYS A 133 5.83 -5.11 -3.58
N SER A 134 5.86 -6.27 -2.92
CA SER A 134 5.22 -7.49 -3.44
C SER A 134 3.72 -7.34 -3.59
N PHE A 135 3.07 -6.65 -2.65
CA PHE A 135 1.64 -6.34 -2.75
C PHE A 135 1.34 -5.41 -3.92
N LEU A 136 2.08 -4.29 -4.04
CA LEU A 136 1.94 -3.36 -5.16
C LEU A 136 2.12 -4.08 -6.51
N ASP A 137 3.19 -4.87 -6.65
CA ASP A 137 3.45 -5.64 -7.87
C ASP A 137 2.31 -6.61 -8.18
N THR A 138 1.75 -7.27 -7.17
CA THR A 138 0.62 -8.18 -7.33
C THR A 138 -0.62 -7.45 -7.86
N VAL A 139 -0.98 -6.31 -7.24
CA VAL A 139 -2.15 -5.51 -7.64
C VAL A 139 -1.99 -4.97 -9.06
N ILE A 140 -0.81 -4.43 -9.39
CA ILE A 140 -0.51 -3.90 -10.74
C ILE A 140 -0.51 -5.02 -11.77
N GLN A 141 0.03 -6.19 -11.45
CA GLN A 141 0.02 -7.32 -12.36
C GLN A 141 -1.42 -7.81 -12.63
N MET A 142 -2.27 -7.87 -11.61
CA MET A 142 -3.69 -8.19 -11.79
C MET A 142 -4.40 -7.19 -12.69
N ALA A 143 -4.16 -5.88 -12.50
CA ALA A 143 -4.74 -4.84 -13.34
C ALA A 143 -4.30 -4.98 -14.81
N ARG A 144 -3.03 -5.32 -15.06
CA ARG A 144 -2.51 -5.61 -16.41
C ARG A 144 -3.13 -6.86 -17.02
N ASP A 145 -3.18 -7.95 -16.28
CA ASP A 145 -3.72 -9.24 -16.76
C ASP A 145 -5.20 -9.12 -17.16
N ARG A 146 -5.91 -8.17 -16.54
CA ARG A 146 -7.31 -7.85 -16.83
C ARG A 146 -7.49 -6.75 -17.88
N GLY A 147 -6.40 -6.15 -18.38
CA GLY A 147 -6.43 -5.16 -19.45
C GLY A 147 -6.73 -3.72 -19.02
N TYR A 148 -6.71 -3.40 -17.71
CA TYR A 148 -6.88 -2.02 -17.24
C TYR A 148 -5.61 -1.20 -17.39
N ILE A 149 -4.43 -1.83 -17.45
CA ILE A 149 -3.16 -1.15 -17.65
C ILE A 149 -2.49 -1.69 -18.91
N SER A 150 -2.22 -0.81 -19.87
CA SER A 150 -1.50 -1.13 -21.10
C SER A 150 -0.03 -0.69 -20.97
N HIS A 151 0.93 -1.63 -21.00
CA HIS A 151 2.39 -1.37 -20.94
C HIS A 151 2.92 -0.84 -19.59
N PRO A 152 4.25 -0.87 -19.30
CA PRO A 152 4.73 -0.63 -17.94
C PRO A 152 4.51 0.83 -17.56
N ALA A 153 3.45 1.08 -16.79
CA ALA A 153 3.19 2.35 -16.16
C ALA A 153 4.45 2.86 -15.42
N PRO A 154 4.66 4.19 -15.33
CA PRO A 154 5.83 4.80 -14.67
C PRO A 154 6.04 4.39 -13.20
N LEU A 155 5.06 3.72 -12.58
CA LEU A 155 5.13 3.17 -11.22
C LEU A 155 6.37 2.28 -10.99
N ALA A 156 6.88 1.63 -12.03
CA ALA A 156 8.11 0.82 -11.97
C ALA A 156 9.42 1.63 -12.12
N ILE A 157 9.36 2.84 -12.68
CA ILE A 157 10.56 3.63 -13.01
C ILE A 157 11.12 4.34 -11.77
N SER A 158 10.26 4.69 -10.80
CA SER A 158 10.70 5.38 -9.57
C SER A 158 11.53 4.47 -8.64
N LEU A 159 11.30 3.15 -8.67
CA LEU A 159 12.04 2.18 -7.84
C LEU A 159 13.43 1.80 -8.38
N MET A 160 13.76 2.19 -9.62
CA MET A 160 15.06 1.89 -10.24
C MET A 160 16.07 3.05 -10.20
N ALA A 161 15.69 4.21 -9.66
CA ALA A 161 16.64 5.28 -9.38
C ALA A 161 17.47 4.93 -8.14
N ARG A 162 18.54 4.14 -8.35
CA ARG A 162 19.59 3.89 -7.35
C ARG A 162 20.10 5.21 -6.77
N PRO A 163 20.54 5.26 -5.50
CA PRO A 163 21.27 6.39 -4.98
C PRO A 163 22.59 6.49 -5.75
N SER A 164 22.76 7.54 -6.55
CA SER A 164 24.08 7.99 -6.95
C SER A 164 24.74 8.58 -5.71
N ASN A 165 25.44 7.72 -4.95
CA ASN A 165 26.46 8.16 -4.02
C ASN A 165 27.80 8.17 -4.77
N PRO A 166 28.39 9.34 -5.04
CA PRO A 166 29.82 9.44 -5.23
C PRO A 166 30.39 10.32 -4.12
N LYS A 167 30.94 9.65 -3.09
CA LYS A 167 32.34 9.74 -2.64
C LYS A 167 32.47 9.75 -1.12
N ALA A 168 32.89 8.60 -0.60
CA ALA A 168 33.98 8.57 0.36
C ALA A 168 35.33 8.60 -0.41
N PHE A 169 36.40 9.04 0.26
CA PHE A 169 37.77 9.34 -0.21
C PHE A 169 37.86 10.67 -0.99
N SER A 170 38.39 11.75 -0.43
CA SER A 170 39.69 11.89 0.27
C SER A 170 39.64 13.00 1.32
#